data_AF-A0A2E7VV36-F1
#
_entry.id   AF-A0A2E7VV36-F1
#
_cell.length_a   1.000
_cell.length_b   1.000
_cell.length_c   1.000
_cell.angle_alpha   90.00
_cell.angle_beta   90.00
_cell.angle_gamma   90.00
#
_symmetry.space_group_name_H-M   'P 1'
#
loop_
_entity.id
_entity.type
_entity.pdbx_description
1 polymer ?
#
loop_
_entity_poly.entity_id
_entity_poly.type
_entity_poly.pdbx_seq_one_letter_code
_entity_poly.pdbx_strand_id
1 'polypeptide(L)'
;MLEHAYGYDDVAIVPGEFTINPELAETKFKIHELEFEMPVLASAMDAVVSPSFAVEFNKKGGLAVLNLEGVYTKYNDYEDVLNSIISSKPEDSTSIMQTVYNQEISEELVAKRVQEIKSNNVMCAVSVTPQNTKRLSPIAIEAGADIIVVQSTVTTPRHFSRSITGLNMTDLKKQIKVPLIVGNCVSYNVALEFMNTGVDGILVGVGPGAACTTREVTGLGVPQVTATLNCSKARDDYFNETGRYVSIITDGGIRTGGDFCKSFASGADAVMIGTPLAQTQEAPGKGFNWGMATADQSLPRGTRVSVGTRWSLDTLLNGPSSTSDGTQNFMGALKNCMGFVGAYSIRDMHKAQMIVAPSIKTEGKFFQLGQ
;
A
#
# COMPACT_ATOMS: atom_id res chain seq x y z
N MET A 1 26.69 13.85 -2.27
CA MET A 1 27.05 12.99 -1.14
C MET A 1 26.23 11.71 -1.28
N LEU A 2 26.84 10.53 -1.11
CA LEU A 2 26.13 9.24 -1.16
C LEU A 2 25.89 8.80 0.29
N GLU A 3 24.68 8.32 0.58
CA GLU A 3 24.28 7.86 1.91
C GLU A 3 23.93 6.36 1.85
N HIS A 4 24.13 5.66 2.97
CA HIS A 4 23.67 4.27 3.09
C HIS A 4 22.16 4.23 3.29
N ALA A 5 21.52 3.26 2.63
CA ALA A 5 20.10 2.98 2.80
C ALA A 5 19.86 1.47 2.79
N TYR A 6 18.80 1.03 3.47
CA TYR A 6 18.55 -0.35 3.82
C TYR A 6 17.14 -0.78 3.39
N GLY A 7 17.04 -1.94 2.77
CA GLY A 7 15.80 -2.66 2.51
C GLY A 7 15.55 -3.74 3.55
N TYR A 8 14.51 -4.55 3.34
CA TYR A 8 14.14 -5.61 4.29
C TYR A 8 15.22 -6.68 4.44
N ASP A 9 15.98 -6.95 3.38
CA ASP A 9 17.01 -7.99 3.38
C ASP A 9 18.33 -7.53 4.04
N ASP A 10 18.47 -6.23 4.35
CA ASP A 10 19.68 -5.67 4.95
C ASP A 10 19.62 -5.60 6.48
N VAL A 11 18.46 -5.90 7.09
CA VAL A 11 18.19 -5.68 8.51
C VAL A 11 17.51 -6.86 9.20
N ALA A 12 17.63 -6.94 10.52
CA ALA A 12 16.93 -7.89 11.37
C ALA A 12 16.27 -7.18 12.58
N ILE A 13 15.20 -7.78 13.10
CA ILE A 13 14.57 -7.36 14.37
C ILE A 13 15.25 -8.16 15.49
N VAL A 14 15.66 -7.46 16.54
CA VAL A 14 16.27 -8.07 17.73
C VAL A 14 15.15 -8.48 18.69
N PRO A 15 15.19 -9.71 19.26
CA PRO A 15 14.27 -10.10 20.33
C PRO A 15 14.28 -9.12 21.51
N GLY A 16 13.13 -8.98 22.16
CA GLY A 16 12.95 -8.07 23.29
C GLY A 16 13.59 -8.60 24.57
N GLU A 17 13.59 -7.77 25.61
CA GLU A 17 14.08 -8.15 26.95
C GLU A 17 13.14 -9.15 27.65
N PHE A 18 11.87 -9.18 27.25
CA PHE A 18 10.86 -10.13 27.70
C PHE A 18 9.95 -10.51 26.53
N THR A 19 9.24 -11.62 26.68
CA THR A 19 8.28 -12.10 25.69
C THR A 19 6.86 -12.05 26.24
N ILE A 20 5.89 -11.99 25.32
CA ILE A 20 4.46 -12.11 25.64
C ILE A 20 3.85 -13.20 24.78
N ASN A 21 2.73 -13.77 25.23
CA ASN A 21 1.96 -14.68 24.39
C ASN A 21 1.39 -13.90 23.19
N PRO A 22 1.41 -14.44 21.96
CA PRO A 22 0.86 -13.77 20.77
C PRO A 22 -0.62 -13.37 20.88
N GLU A 23 -1.38 -14.01 21.75
CA GLU A 23 -2.78 -13.68 22.05
C GLU A 23 -2.97 -12.35 22.79
N LEU A 24 -1.92 -11.86 23.46
CA LEU A 24 -1.89 -10.56 24.12
C LEU A 24 -1.55 -9.40 23.17
N ALA A 25 -1.18 -9.70 21.93
CA ALA A 25 -0.80 -8.71 20.92
C ALA A 25 -2.02 -8.22 20.12
N GLU A 26 -2.28 -6.92 20.22
CA GLU A 26 -3.31 -6.21 19.47
C GLU A 26 -2.76 -5.59 18.18
N THR A 27 -3.33 -5.98 17.04
CA THR A 27 -2.88 -5.54 15.71
C THR A 27 -3.72 -4.41 15.14
N LYS A 28 -4.66 -3.87 15.92
CA LYS A 28 -5.53 -2.79 15.46
C LYS A 28 -4.72 -1.53 15.16
N PHE A 29 -5.19 -0.76 14.19
CA PHE A 29 -4.63 0.55 13.89
C PHE A 29 -5.74 1.55 13.57
N LYS A 30 -5.38 2.83 13.56
CA LYS A 30 -6.31 3.92 13.26
C LYS A 30 -5.82 4.78 12.11
N ILE A 31 -6.74 5.28 11.29
CA ILE A 31 -6.52 6.40 10.37
C ILE A 31 -7.50 7.49 10.77
N HIS A 32 -6.99 8.59 11.33
CA HIS A 32 -7.82 9.56 12.03
C HIS A 32 -8.67 8.85 13.12
N GLU A 33 -9.99 9.00 13.09
CA GLU A 33 -10.92 8.34 14.03
C GLU A 33 -11.35 6.93 13.58
N LEU A 34 -10.95 6.48 12.39
CA LEU A 34 -11.37 5.19 11.83
C LEU A 34 -10.44 4.08 12.31
N GLU A 35 -10.99 3.08 13.01
CA GLU A 35 -10.25 1.92 13.51
C GLU A 35 -10.45 0.70 12.59
N PHE A 36 -9.38 -0.08 12.42
CA PHE A 36 -9.36 -1.31 11.63
C PHE A 36 -8.76 -2.46 12.44
N GLU A 37 -9.26 -3.68 12.23
CA GLU A 37 -8.85 -4.87 12.99
C GLU A 37 -7.46 -5.39 12.56
N MET A 38 -7.10 -5.21 11.28
CA MET A 38 -5.77 -5.54 10.77
C MET A 38 -5.08 -4.33 10.14
N PRO A 39 -3.75 -4.22 10.29
CA PRO A 39 -2.97 -3.08 9.81
C PRO A 39 -2.57 -3.25 8.34
N VAL A 40 -3.55 -3.60 7.50
CA VAL A 40 -3.34 -3.97 6.09
C VAL A 40 -4.30 -3.22 5.19
N LEU A 41 -3.71 -2.52 4.23
CA LEU A 41 -4.39 -1.94 3.08
C LEU A 41 -4.12 -2.79 1.83
N ALA A 42 -5.14 -3.01 1.01
CA ALA A 42 -4.94 -3.56 -0.33
C ALA A 42 -4.61 -2.43 -1.32
N SER A 43 -3.53 -2.59 -2.10
CA SER A 43 -3.06 -1.58 -3.05
C SER A 43 -4.11 -1.24 -4.11
N ALA A 44 -4.21 0.05 -4.46
CA ALA A 44 -5.07 0.55 -5.54
C ALA A 44 -4.58 0.13 -6.93
N MET A 45 -4.69 -1.17 -7.21
CA MET A 45 -4.31 -1.81 -8.47
C MET A 45 -5.51 -2.61 -8.96
N ASP A 46 -5.85 -2.49 -10.25
CA ASP A 46 -7.05 -3.16 -10.77
C ASP A 46 -6.94 -4.69 -10.74
N ALA A 47 -5.71 -5.21 -10.72
CA ALA A 47 -5.40 -6.62 -10.53
C ALA A 47 -5.64 -7.14 -9.10
N VAL A 48 -5.80 -6.24 -8.13
CA VAL A 48 -5.94 -6.57 -6.70
C VAL A 48 -7.31 -6.19 -6.17
N VAL A 49 -7.77 -4.96 -6.41
CA VAL A 49 -8.98 -4.43 -5.77
C VAL A 49 -10.07 -4.18 -6.82
N SER A 50 -11.00 -5.13 -6.92
CA SER A 50 -12.33 -4.91 -7.50
C SER A 50 -13.33 -4.42 -6.42
N PRO A 51 -14.52 -3.93 -6.80
CA PRO A 51 -15.59 -3.64 -5.84
C PRO A 51 -15.93 -4.84 -4.93
N SER A 52 -16.05 -6.04 -5.50
CA SER A 52 -16.34 -7.27 -4.74
C SER A 52 -15.20 -7.65 -3.80
N PHE A 53 -13.94 -7.56 -4.26
CA PHE A 53 -12.77 -7.80 -3.42
C PHE A 53 -12.72 -6.81 -2.26
N ALA A 54 -13.04 -5.53 -2.50
CA ALA A 54 -13.04 -4.52 -1.45
C ALA A 54 -14.03 -4.85 -0.31
N VAL A 55 -15.22 -5.35 -0.66
CA VAL A 55 -16.21 -5.81 0.32
C VAL A 55 -15.68 -7.00 1.12
N GLU A 56 -15.13 -8.01 0.45
CA GLU A 56 -14.61 -9.20 1.12
C GLU A 56 -13.42 -8.89 2.03
N PHE A 57 -12.48 -8.09 1.55
CA PHE A 57 -11.30 -7.67 2.29
C PHE A 57 -11.66 -6.86 3.53
N ASN A 58 -12.66 -5.97 3.43
CA ASN A 58 -13.11 -5.20 4.58
C ASN A 58 -13.82 -6.07 5.63
N LYS A 59 -14.63 -7.05 5.22
CA LYS A 59 -15.24 -8.02 6.14
C LYS A 59 -14.20 -8.85 6.91
N LYS A 60 -13.00 -9.00 6.38
CA LYS A 60 -11.86 -9.64 7.06
C LYS A 60 -11.07 -8.69 7.98
N GLY A 61 -11.45 -7.41 8.05
CA GLY A 61 -10.90 -6.43 9.00
C GLY A 61 -9.88 -5.45 8.42
N GLY A 62 -9.61 -5.48 7.11
CA GLY A 62 -8.65 -4.60 6.46
C GLY A 62 -9.32 -3.51 5.64
N LEU A 63 -8.53 -2.73 4.90
CA LEU A 63 -9.04 -1.66 4.05
C LEU A 63 -8.56 -1.84 2.60
N ALA A 64 -9.47 -2.10 1.68
CA ALA A 64 -9.11 -2.12 0.26
C ALA A 64 -9.29 -0.73 -0.36
N VAL A 65 -8.34 -0.32 -1.20
CA VAL A 65 -8.39 0.98 -1.88
C VAL A 65 -8.73 0.78 -3.35
N LEU A 66 -9.90 1.23 -3.80
CA LEU A 66 -10.30 1.13 -5.20
C LEU A 66 -9.60 2.21 -6.04
N ASN A 67 -9.03 1.85 -7.18
CA ASN A 67 -8.46 2.82 -8.12
C ASN A 67 -9.55 3.48 -8.97
N LEU A 68 -9.82 4.78 -8.77
CA LEU A 68 -10.85 5.51 -9.54
C LEU A 68 -10.40 5.90 -10.96
N GLU A 69 -9.13 5.71 -11.29
CA GLU A 69 -8.60 5.94 -12.63
C GLU A 69 -8.29 4.62 -13.35
N GLY A 70 -8.79 3.52 -12.78
CA GLY A 70 -8.62 2.17 -13.28
C GLY A 70 -9.73 1.71 -14.22
N VAL A 71 -9.69 0.42 -14.53
CA VAL A 71 -10.65 -0.22 -15.44
C VAL A 71 -12.09 -0.12 -14.91
N TYR A 72 -12.30 -0.25 -13.60
CA TYR A 72 -13.64 -0.33 -12.99
C TYR A 72 -14.50 0.92 -13.16
N THR A 73 -13.87 2.08 -13.40
CA THR A 73 -14.54 3.38 -13.59
C THR A 73 -14.46 3.88 -15.03
N LYS A 74 -13.77 3.14 -15.91
CA LYS A 74 -13.68 3.42 -17.35
C LYS A 74 -14.66 2.57 -18.16
N TYR A 75 -15.05 1.41 -17.66
CA TYR A 75 -15.87 0.42 -18.36
C TYR A 75 -17.03 -0.08 -17.49
N ASN A 76 -18.23 -0.19 -18.09
CA ASN A 76 -19.37 -0.85 -17.46
C ASN A 76 -19.08 -2.36 -17.30
N ASP A 77 -18.70 -3.00 -18.40
CA ASP A 77 -18.35 -4.42 -18.49
C ASP A 77 -16.82 -4.57 -18.40
N TYR A 78 -16.27 -4.40 -17.20
CA TYR A 78 -14.82 -4.42 -16.97
C TYR A 78 -14.20 -5.82 -17.03
N GLU A 79 -15.00 -6.90 -16.96
CA GLU A 79 -14.47 -8.27 -16.87
C GLU A 79 -13.72 -8.68 -18.15
N ASP A 80 -14.30 -8.43 -19.32
CA ASP A 80 -13.66 -8.72 -20.61
C ASP A 80 -12.40 -7.87 -20.81
N VAL A 81 -12.44 -6.62 -20.34
CA VAL A 81 -11.30 -5.71 -20.39
C VAL A 81 -10.15 -6.22 -19.52
N LEU A 82 -10.43 -6.64 -18.28
CA LEU A 82 -9.42 -7.26 -17.41
C LEU A 82 -8.88 -8.56 -18.01
N ASN A 83 -9.76 -9.41 -18.55
CA ASN A 83 -9.36 -10.66 -19.20
C ASN A 83 -8.45 -10.41 -20.41
N SER A 84 -8.62 -9.30 -21.14
CA SER A 84 -7.74 -8.92 -22.25
C SER A 84 -6.30 -8.61 -21.77
N ILE A 85 -6.16 -7.96 -20.61
CA ILE A 85 -4.84 -7.69 -19.99
C ILE A 85 -4.23 -8.99 -19.47
N ILE A 86 -5.04 -9.83 -18.80
CA ILE A 86 -4.60 -11.10 -18.21
C ILE A 86 -4.13 -12.09 -19.28
N SER A 87 -4.86 -12.19 -20.39
CA SER A 87 -4.54 -13.11 -21.50
C SER A 87 -3.51 -12.57 -22.49
N SER A 88 -3.11 -11.29 -22.36
CA SER A 88 -2.09 -10.69 -23.22
C SER A 88 -0.77 -11.44 -23.15
N LYS A 89 -0.05 -11.45 -24.28
CA LYS A 89 1.35 -11.90 -24.30
C LYS A 89 2.23 -10.87 -23.58
N PRO A 90 3.32 -11.28 -22.90
CA PRO A 90 4.22 -10.35 -22.22
C PRO A 90 4.67 -9.16 -23.09
N GLU A 91 5.04 -9.43 -24.34
CA GLU A 91 5.49 -8.44 -25.33
C GLU A 91 4.42 -7.41 -25.73
N ASP A 92 3.14 -7.80 -25.70
CA ASP A 92 2.00 -6.95 -26.07
C ASP A 92 1.35 -6.28 -24.86
N SER A 93 1.70 -6.71 -23.64
CA SER A 93 0.98 -6.32 -22.42
C SER A 93 0.98 -4.82 -22.18
N THR A 94 2.10 -4.15 -22.43
CA THR A 94 2.21 -2.69 -22.22
C THR A 94 1.33 -1.91 -23.19
N SER A 95 1.33 -2.26 -24.48
CA SER A 95 0.54 -1.57 -25.50
C SER A 95 -0.97 -1.79 -25.34
N ILE A 96 -1.37 -3.02 -24.98
CA ILE A 96 -2.75 -3.34 -24.62
C ILE A 96 -3.20 -2.52 -23.41
N MET A 97 -2.39 -2.47 -22.36
CA MET A 97 -2.70 -1.68 -21.18
C MET A 97 -2.78 -0.18 -21.50
N GLN A 98 -1.86 0.37 -22.27
CA GLN A 98 -1.96 1.77 -22.71
C GLN A 98 -3.27 2.04 -23.44
N THR A 99 -3.69 1.13 -24.32
CA THR A 99 -4.98 1.24 -25.05
C THR A 99 -6.16 1.21 -24.10
N VAL A 100 -6.21 0.24 -23.19
CA VAL A 100 -7.29 0.06 -22.21
C VAL A 100 -7.40 1.26 -21.27
N TYR A 101 -6.28 1.72 -20.71
CA TYR A 101 -6.31 2.80 -19.73
C TYR A 101 -6.48 4.19 -20.36
N ASN A 102 -6.39 4.32 -21.70
CA ASN A 102 -6.64 5.59 -22.38
C ASN A 102 -8.14 5.95 -22.44
N GLN A 103 -9.05 5.01 -22.15
CA GLN A 103 -10.48 5.28 -22.04
C GLN A 103 -10.76 6.35 -20.97
N GLU A 104 -11.70 7.27 -21.24
CA GLU A 104 -12.07 8.30 -20.27
C GLU A 104 -12.73 7.72 -19.01
N ILE A 105 -12.46 8.37 -17.87
CA ILE A 105 -13.06 7.99 -16.59
C ILE A 105 -14.50 8.49 -16.57
N SER A 106 -15.45 7.58 -16.34
CA SER A 106 -16.86 7.90 -16.17
C SER A 106 -17.17 8.28 -14.73
N GLU A 107 -17.66 9.50 -14.54
CA GLU A 107 -18.09 10.03 -13.23
C GLU A 107 -19.29 9.26 -12.66
N GLU A 108 -20.20 8.81 -13.53
CA GLU A 108 -21.31 7.93 -13.15
C GLU A 108 -20.78 6.59 -12.62
N LEU A 109 -19.77 6.00 -13.28
CA LEU A 109 -19.16 4.77 -12.82
C LEU A 109 -18.42 4.95 -11.50
N VAL A 110 -17.75 6.08 -11.28
CA VAL A 110 -17.13 6.40 -9.99
C VAL A 110 -18.16 6.32 -8.87
N ALA A 111 -19.29 7.02 -9.01
CA ALA A 111 -20.36 7.00 -8.01
C ALA A 111 -20.94 5.58 -7.84
N LYS A 112 -21.20 4.88 -8.96
CA LYS A 112 -21.74 3.52 -8.96
C LYS A 112 -20.85 2.53 -8.23
N ARG A 113 -19.52 2.55 -8.45
CA ARG A 113 -18.59 1.60 -7.80
C ARG A 113 -18.43 1.87 -6.30
N VAL A 114 -18.45 3.14 -5.89
CA VAL A 114 -18.46 3.50 -4.46
C VAL A 114 -19.75 2.99 -3.81
N GLN A 115 -20.91 3.24 -4.42
CA GLN A 115 -22.20 2.77 -3.91
C GLN A 115 -22.30 1.25 -3.86
N GLU A 116 -21.74 0.54 -4.85
CA GLU A 116 -21.66 -0.92 -4.89
C GLU A 116 -20.95 -1.47 -3.63
N ILE A 117 -19.79 -0.89 -3.28
CA ILE A 117 -19.07 -1.23 -2.05
C ILE A 117 -19.90 -0.86 -0.82
N LYS A 118 -20.39 0.38 -0.74
CA LYS A 118 -21.10 0.91 0.45
C LYS A 118 -22.43 0.21 0.72
N SER A 119 -23.11 -0.32 -0.30
CA SER A 119 -24.36 -1.09 -0.14
C SER A 119 -24.20 -2.35 0.73
N ASN A 120 -22.96 -2.79 0.94
CA ASN A 120 -22.61 -3.92 1.80
C ASN A 120 -22.29 -3.51 3.25
N ASN A 121 -22.51 -2.25 3.64
CA ASN A 121 -22.21 -1.70 4.98
C ASN A 121 -20.73 -1.87 5.41
N VAL A 122 -19.82 -1.70 4.45
CA VAL A 122 -18.36 -1.75 4.66
C VAL A 122 -17.74 -0.37 4.45
N MET A 123 -16.48 -0.21 4.86
CA MET A 123 -15.69 0.99 4.54
C MET A 123 -15.29 0.98 3.06
N CYS A 124 -15.29 2.15 2.43
CA CYS A 124 -14.84 2.37 1.06
C CYS A 124 -13.71 3.40 1.04
N ALA A 125 -12.49 2.95 0.74
CA ALA A 125 -11.38 3.84 0.39
C ALA A 125 -11.20 3.86 -1.12
N VAL A 126 -10.89 5.03 -1.66
CA VAL A 126 -10.68 5.24 -3.10
C VAL A 126 -9.39 6.00 -3.36
N SER A 127 -8.69 5.66 -4.43
CA SER A 127 -7.46 6.29 -4.87
C SER A 127 -7.68 7.15 -6.11
N VAL A 128 -7.05 8.32 -6.11
CA VAL A 128 -7.02 9.28 -7.21
C VAL A 128 -5.62 9.85 -7.36
N THR A 129 -5.22 10.16 -8.58
CA THR A 129 -3.99 10.89 -8.85
C THR A 129 -4.15 12.36 -8.46
N PRO A 130 -3.03 13.05 -8.15
CA PRO A 130 -2.99 14.49 -7.90
C PRO A 130 -3.77 15.33 -8.92
N GLN A 131 -3.73 14.95 -10.20
CA GLN A 131 -4.33 15.68 -11.32
C GLN A 131 -5.86 15.62 -11.31
N ASN A 132 -6.41 14.45 -10.98
CA ASN A 132 -7.86 14.22 -10.99
C ASN A 132 -8.53 14.41 -9.63
N THR A 133 -7.76 14.67 -8.56
CA THR A 133 -8.29 14.75 -7.20
C THR A 133 -9.44 15.75 -7.06
N LYS A 134 -9.28 16.99 -7.58
CA LYS A 134 -10.32 18.03 -7.50
C LYS A 134 -11.61 17.65 -8.23
N ARG A 135 -11.52 16.79 -9.24
CA ARG A 135 -12.64 16.34 -10.07
C ARG A 135 -13.36 15.14 -9.44
N LEU A 136 -12.61 14.11 -9.06
CA LEU A 136 -13.18 12.81 -8.69
C LEU A 136 -13.49 12.67 -7.20
N SER A 137 -12.72 13.33 -6.32
CA SER A 137 -12.93 13.20 -4.87
C SER A 137 -14.32 13.68 -4.41
N PRO A 138 -14.87 14.83 -4.87
CA PRO A 138 -16.22 15.24 -4.47
C PRO A 138 -17.28 14.20 -4.83
N ILE A 139 -17.19 13.63 -6.04
CA ILE A 139 -18.13 12.62 -6.56
C ILE A 139 -18.09 11.35 -5.72
N ALA A 140 -16.87 10.87 -5.42
CA ALA A 140 -16.70 9.68 -4.60
C ALA A 140 -17.20 9.91 -3.16
N ILE A 141 -16.94 11.08 -2.57
CA ILE A 141 -17.42 11.42 -1.22
C ILE A 141 -18.96 11.51 -1.19
N GLU A 142 -19.58 12.16 -2.18
CA GLU A 142 -21.04 12.23 -2.31
C GLU A 142 -21.67 10.85 -2.47
N ALA A 143 -20.99 9.94 -3.19
CA ALA A 143 -21.40 8.54 -3.32
C ALA A 143 -21.16 7.69 -2.06
N GLY A 144 -20.45 8.21 -1.05
CA GLY A 144 -20.27 7.59 0.27
C GLY A 144 -18.87 7.06 0.57
N ALA A 145 -17.83 7.45 -0.18
CA ALA A 145 -16.45 7.07 0.12
C ALA A 145 -16.03 7.60 1.50
N ASP A 146 -15.45 6.72 2.33
CA ASP A 146 -15.05 7.03 3.70
C ASP A 146 -13.61 7.55 3.79
N ILE A 147 -12.76 7.27 2.80
CA ILE A 147 -11.35 7.70 2.76
C ILE A 147 -10.96 8.06 1.33
N ILE A 148 -10.28 9.19 1.16
CA ILE A 148 -9.60 9.54 -0.10
C ILE A 148 -8.10 9.28 0.04
N VAL A 149 -7.55 8.59 -0.95
CA VAL A 149 -6.11 8.39 -1.13
C VAL A 149 -5.66 9.18 -2.35
N VAL A 150 -4.82 10.20 -2.14
CA VAL A 150 -4.15 10.90 -3.25
C VAL A 150 -2.83 10.21 -3.51
N GLN A 151 -2.77 9.42 -4.58
CA GLN A 151 -1.64 8.52 -4.86
C GLN A 151 -0.97 8.82 -6.19
N SER A 152 0.36 8.90 -6.17
CA SER A 152 1.19 8.89 -7.36
C SER A 152 2.54 8.22 -7.04
N THR A 153 3.37 7.99 -8.06
CA THR A 153 4.71 7.40 -7.83
C THR A 153 5.55 8.24 -6.87
N VAL A 154 5.53 9.57 -7.02
CA VAL A 154 6.25 10.53 -6.17
C VAL A 154 5.38 11.75 -6.01
N THR A 155 4.95 12.03 -4.78
CA THR A 155 4.13 13.20 -4.46
C THR A 155 4.87 14.09 -3.48
N THR A 156 4.78 15.40 -3.67
CA THR A 156 5.25 16.40 -2.70
C THR A 156 4.14 17.43 -2.46
N PRO A 157 4.10 18.08 -1.28
CA PRO A 157 3.13 19.16 -1.03
C PRO A 157 3.30 20.35 -1.97
N ARG A 158 4.54 20.59 -2.41
CA ARG A 158 4.94 21.70 -3.27
C ARG A 158 5.13 21.23 -4.71
N HIS A 159 4.06 21.29 -5.49
CA HIS A 159 4.12 21.00 -6.92
C HIS A 159 4.06 22.28 -7.76
N PHE A 160 5.10 22.51 -8.56
CA PHE A 160 5.16 23.65 -9.48
C PHE A 160 4.73 23.18 -10.88
N SER A 161 3.68 23.81 -11.40
CA SER A 161 3.21 23.57 -12.75
C SER A 161 2.89 24.91 -13.44
N ARG A 162 2.80 24.89 -14.77
CA ARG A 162 2.26 26.03 -15.53
C ARG A 162 0.73 26.14 -15.45
N SER A 163 0.07 25.19 -14.77
CA SER A 163 -1.37 25.26 -14.54
C SER A 163 -1.68 26.37 -13.55
N ILE A 164 -2.68 27.19 -13.89
CA ILE A 164 -3.18 28.30 -13.07
C ILE A 164 -3.66 27.80 -11.68
N THR A 165 -4.11 26.54 -11.59
CA THR A 165 -4.77 25.97 -10.41
C THR A 165 -4.07 24.73 -9.85
N GLY A 166 -2.73 24.66 -9.97
CA GLY A 166 -1.89 23.55 -9.50
C GLY A 166 -2.31 22.98 -8.13
N LEU A 167 -1.99 21.70 -7.88
CA LEU A 167 -2.43 21.04 -6.65
C LEU A 167 -1.79 21.72 -5.43
N ASN A 168 -2.64 22.36 -4.62
CA ASN A 168 -2.28 22.89 -3.31
C ASN A 168 -2.90 21.97 -2.25
N MET A 169 -2.05 21.25 -1.51
CA MET A 169 -2.50 20.27 -0.52
C MET A 169 -3.27 20.89 0.64
N THR A 170 -2.94 22.11 1.04
CA THR A 170 -3.65 22.84 2.11
C THR A 170 -5.07 23.18 1.69
N ASP A 171 -5.28 23.62 0.45
CA ASP A 171 -6.61 23.91 -0.06
C ASP A 171 -7.40 22.63 -0.33
N LEU A 172 -6.73 21.58 -0.79
CA LEU A 172 -7.35 20.27 -0.97
C LEU A 172 -7.89 19.72 0.36
N LYS A 173 -7.10 19.77 1.45
CA LYS A 173 -7.55 19.27 2.75
C LYS A 173 -8.74 20.06 3.30
N LYS A 174 -8.89 21.35 2.97
CA LYS A 174 -10.09 22.12 3.35
C LYS A 174 -11.36 21.60 2.66
N GLN A 175 -11.23 21.09 1.44
CA GLN A 175 -12.34 20.58 0.63
C GLN A 175 -12.69 19.13 0.98
N ILE A 176 -11.68 18.28 1.23
CA ILE A 176 -11.88 16.87 1.60
C ILE A 176 -12.17 16.75 3.10
N LYS A 177 -13.42 16.43 3.44
CA LYS A 177 -13.88 16.31 4.84
C LYS A 177 -13.71 14.91 5.43
N VAL A 178 -13.50 13.90 4.59
CA VAL A 178 -13.15 12.55 5.03
C VAL A 178 -11.64 12.44 5.30
N PRO A 179 -11.17 11.40 6.01
CA PRO A 179 -9.74 11.14 6.13
C PRO A 179 -9.02 11.14 4.79
N LEU A 180 -7.89 11.84 4.74
CA LEU A 180 -7.08 12.04 3.55
C LEU A 180 -5.71 11.38 3.74
N ILE A 181 -5.44 10.37 2.93
CA ILE A 181 -4.13 9.73 2.83
C ILE A 181 -3.43 10.29 1.59
N VAL A 182 -2.13 10.54 1.67
CA VAL A 182 -1.35 11.04 0.53
C VAL A 182 -0.07 10.25 0.34
N GLY A 183 0.34 10.06 -0.91
CA GLY A 183 1.66 9.56 -1.21
C GLY A 183 1.92 9.33 -2.70
N ASN A 184 3.06 8.77 -3.07
CA ASN A 184 4.06 8.24 -2.14
C ASN A 184 5.16 9.27 -1.81
N CYS A 185 5.67 9.19 -0.58
CA CYS A 185 6.78 9.98 -0.06
C CYS A 185 7.86 9.05 0.53
N VAL A 186 9.13 9.49 0.60
CA VAL A 186 10.24 8.67 1.13
C VAL A 186 11.23 9.45 2.01
N SER A 187 11.04 10.77 2.16
CA SER A 187 11.98 11.63 2.88
C SER A 187 11.32 12.30 4.08
N TYR A 188 12.13 12.54 5.11
CA TYR A 188 11.71 13.21 6.35
C TYR A 188 11.03 14.56 6.06
N ASN A 189 11.70 15.44 5.31
CA ASN A 189 11.22 16.80 5.08
C ASN A 189 9.89 16.83 4.33
N VAL A 190 9.73 15.98 3.30
CA VAL A 190 8.49 15.94 2.52
C VAL A 190 7.35 15.37 3.36
N ALA A 191 7.62 14.34 4.19
CA ALA A 191 6.64 13.79 5.10
C ALA A 191 6.18 14.84 6.13
N LEU A 192 7.11 15.58 6.74
CA LEU A 192 6.80 16.66 7.67
C LEU A 192 5.95 17.77 7.02
N GLU A 193 6.30 18.17 5.79
CA GLU A 193 5.50 19.15 5.05
C GLU A 193 4.07 18.64 4.78
N PHE A 194 3.88 17.36 4.43
CA PHE A 194 2.53 16.78 4.28
C PHE A 194 1.74 16.80 5.59
N MET A 195 2.37 16.44 6.72
CA MET A 195 1.71 16.49 8.03
C MET A 195 1.24 17.90 8.36
N ASN A 196 2.05 18.92 8.05
CA ASN A 196 1.71 20.32 8.20
C ASN A 196 0.53 20.79 7.33
N THR A 197 0.22 20.10 6.22
CA THR A 197 -0.99 20.41 5.44
C THR A 197 -2.26 19.82 6.03
N GLY A 198 -2.16 18.98 7.08
CA GLY A 198 -3.30 18.38 7.75
C GLY A 198 -3.76 17.05 7.17
N VAL A 199 -2.93 16.31 6.44
CA VAL A 199 -3.26 14.93 6.00
C VAL A 199 -3.32 13.97 7.18
N ASP A 200 -4.09 12.89 7.05
CA ASP A 200 -4.36 11.94 8.14
C ASP A 200 -3.51 10.67 8.04
N GLY A 201 -2.98 10.38 6.85
CA GLY A 201 -2.00 9.34 6.63
C GLY A 201 -1.05 9.63 5.46
N ILE A 202 0.12 8.98 5.48
CA ILE A 202 1.12 9.10 4.42
C ILE A 202 1.48 7.70 3.91
N LEU A 203 1.37 7.48 2.60
CA LEU A 203 1.92 6.29 1.94
C LEU A 203 3.42 6.49 1.70
N VAL A 204 4.22 5.52 2.13
CA VAL A 204 5.67 5.58 2.08
C VAL A 204 6.23 4.49 1.18
N GLY A 205 6.90 4.87 0.10
CA GLY A 205 7.61 3.94 -0.78
C GLY A 205 7.69 4.39 -2.24
N VAL A 206 8.90 4.37 -2.82
CA VAL A 206 9.12 4.70 -4.24
C VAL A 206 9.96 3.60 -4.87
N GLY A 207 9.36 2.86 -5.79
CA GLY A 207 10.00 1.78 -6.55
C GLY A 207 10.20 0.40 -5.90
N PRO A 208 9.79 0.07 -4.65
CA PRO A 208 10.04 -1.27 -4.09
C PRO A 208 9.04 -2.34 -4.55
N GLY A 209 7.93 -1.95 -5.21
CA GLY A 209 6.88 -2.86 -5.62
C GLY A 209 7.32 -3.80 -6.74
N ALA A 210 6.90 -5.07 -6.70
CA ALA A 210 7.35 -6.08 -7.66
C ALA A 210 6.95 -5.81 -9.12
N ALA A 211 5.83 -5.11 -9.33
CA ALA A 211 5.38 -4.70 -10.67
C ALA A 211 5.92 -3.32 -11.09
N CYS A 212 6.72 -2.65 -10.25
CA CYS A 212 7.22 -1.30 -10.49
C CYS A 212 8.62 -1.34 -11.11
N THR A 213 8.82 -0.60 -12.19
CA THR A 213 10.11 -0.46 -12.87
C THR A 213 10.68 0.97 -12.74
N THR A 214 10.11 1.80 -11.85
CA THR A 214 10.53 3.22 -11.71
C THR A 214 12.03 3.37 -11.41
N ARG A 215 12.61 2.51 -10.57
CA ARG A 215 14.06 2.54 -10.28
C ARG A 215 14.89 2.26 -11.52
N GLU A 216 14.49 1.30 -12.33
CA GLU A 216 15.17 0.92 -13.57
C GLU A 216 15.01 2.01 -14.64
N VAL A 217 13.80 2.53 -14.82
CA VAL A 217 13.48 3.49 -15.87
C VAL A 217 13.99 4.90 -15.57
N THR A 218 13.98 5.33 -14.30
CA THR A 218 14.25 6.74 -13.92
C THR A 218 15.39 6.91 -12.91
N GLY A 219 15.89 5.83 -12.31
CA GLY A 219 16.86 5.90 -11.22
C GLY A 219 16.28 6.34 -9.87
N LEU A 220 14.98 6.68 -9.79
CA LEU A 220 14.36 7.15 -8.56
C LEU A 220 13.93 6.00 -7.65
N GLY A 221 14.35 6.05 -6.39
CA GLY A 221 13.84 5.17 -5.34
C GLY A 221 14.66 5.26 -4.07
N VAL A 222 14.07 4.77 -2.98
CA VAL A 222 14.74 4.63 -1.68
C VAL A 222 14.42 3.23 -1.14
N PRO A 223 15.42 2.47 -0.64
CA PRO A 223 15.17 1.22 0.07
C PRO A 223 14.12 1.36 1.18
N GLN A 224 13.19 0.41 1.27
CA GLN A 224 11.91 0.62 1.95
C GLN A 224 12.03 0.81 3.47
N VAL A 225 12.97 0.13 4.13
CA VAL A 225 13.19 0.27 5.58
C VAL A 225 13.65 1.69 5.88
N THR A 226 14.66 2.18 5.16
CA THR A 226 15.11 3.58 5.29
C THR A 226 14.01 4.59 4.99
N ALA A 227 13.23 4.40 3.92
CA ALA A 227 12.12 5.29 3.61
C ALA A 227 11.08 5.37 4.76
N THR A 228 10.73 4.21 5.33
CA THR A 228 9.78 4.09 6.44
C THR A 228 10.31 4.77 7.70
N LEU A 229 11.57 4.49 8.08
CA LEU A 229 12.22 5.10 9.24
C LEU A 229 12.27 6.63 9.13
N ASN A 230 12.63 7.17 7.96
CA ASN A 230 12.68 8.61 7.72
C ASN A 230 11.32 9.28 7.91
N CYS A 231 10.26 8.70 7.34
CA CYS A 231 8.91 9.23 7.44
C CYS A 231 8.32 9.05 8.86
N SER A 232 8.60 7.92 9.54
CA SER A 232 8.20 7.72 10.94
C SER A 232 8.88 8.71 11.87
N LYS A 233 10.18 8.99 11.66
CA LYS A 233 10.88 9.99 12.47
C LYS A 233 10.27 11.39 12.31
N ALA A 234 9.90 11.79 11.09
CA ALA A 234 9.19 13.05 10.84
C ALA A 234 7.84 13.09 11.57
N ARG A 235 7.14 11.96 11.58
CA ARG A 235 5.86 11.80 12.25
C ARG A 235 5.96 11.92 13.76
N ASP A 236 6.98 11.32 14.35
CA ASP A 236 7.20 11.36 15.80
C ASP A 236 7.56 12.79 16.25
N ASP A 237 8.41 13.49 15.49
CA ASP A 237 8.73 14.90 15.76
C ASP A 237 7.49 15.78 15.65
N TYR A 238 6.71 15.63 14.56
CA TYR A 238 5.45 16.36 14.37
C TYR A 238 4.45 16.09 15.50
N PHE A 239 4.32 14.84 15.95
CA PHE A 239 3.44 14.49 17.07
C PHE A 239 3.92 15.11 18.38
N ASN A 240 5.22 15.10 18.66
CA ASN A 240 5.79 15.72 19.85
C ASN A 240 5.59 17.24 19.87
N GLU A 241 5.64 17.89 18.70
CA GLU A 241 5.46 19.34 18.57
C GLU A 241 3.98 19.77 18.62
N THR A 242 3.08 18.99 18.03
CA THR A 242 1.69 19.42 17.77
C THR A 242 0.63 18.64 18.54
N GLY A 243 0.97 17.46 19.07
CA GLY A 243 0.03 16.49 19.62
C GLY A 243 -0.86 15.80 18.57
N ARG A 244 -0.73 16.13 17.28
CA ARG A 244 -1.52 15.53 16.20
C ARG A 244 -0.80 14.33 15.61
N TYR A 245 -1.48 13.19 15.59
CA TYR A 245 -0.92 11.95 15.07
C TYR A 245 -1.31 11.73 13.61
N VAL A 246 -0.32 11.45 12.75
CA VAL A 246 -0.51 11.11 11.34
C VAL A 246 -0.01 9.69 11.12
N SER A 247 -0.79 8.86 10.42
CA SER A 247 -0.43 7.46 10.23
C SER A 247 0.63 7.30 9.14
N ILE A 248 1.60 6.42 9.36
CA ILE A 248 2.58 6.02 8.36
C ILE A 248 2.18 4.66 7.79
N ILE A 249 2.00 4.61 6.47
CA ILE A 249 1.57 3.41 5.77
C ILE A 249 2.66 3.00 4.79
N THR A 250 3.33 1.88 5.05
CA THR A 250 4.42 1.41 4.19
C THR A 250 3.86 0.72 2.95
N ASP A 251 4.17 1.26 1.76
CA ASP A 251 3.66 0.80 0.47
C ASP A 251 4.77 0.18 -0.38
N GLY A 252 4.80 -1.16 -0.40
CA GLY A 252 5.59 -1.96 -1.32
C GLY A 252 6.82 -2.68 -0.75
N GLY A 253 7.33 -3.64 -1.54
CA GLY A 253 8.49 -4.47 -1.20
C GLY A 253 8.23 -5.64 -0.25
N ILE A 254 7.02 -5.78 0.29
CA ILE A 254 6.65 -6.84 1.24
C ILE A 254 6.38 -8.14 0.48
N ARG A 255 7.13 -9.20 0.80
CA ARG A 255 7.00 -10.53 0.18
C ARG A 255 6.61 -11.61 1.16
N THR A 256 7.04 -11.48 2.42
CA THR A 256 6.92 -12.50 3.46
C THR A 256 6.48 -11.88 4.78
N GLY A 257 6.04 -12.71 5.73
CA GLY A 257 5.76 -12.30 7.10
C GLY A 257 6.95 -11.62 7.79
N GLY A 258 8.19 -11.95 7.41
CA GLY A 258 9.38 -11.26 7.90
C GLY A 258 9.48 -9.81 7.42
N ASP A 259 9.25 -9.57 6.13
CA ASP A 259 9.20 -8.20 5.57
C ASP A 259 8.03 -7.40 6.18
N PHE A 260 6.89 -8.07 6.38
CA PHE A 260 5.70 -7.53 7.05
C PHE A 260 6.04 -7.04 8.47
N CYS A 261 6.64 -7.90 9.30
CA CYS A 261 7.07 -7.53 10.66
C CYS A 261 8.09 -6.38 10.67
N LYS A 262 9.08 -6.41 9.77
CA LYS A 262 10.10 -5.36 9.65
C LYS A 262 9.50 -4.01 9.26
N SER A 263 8.39 -4.00 8.53
CA SER A 263 7.67 -2.76 8.20
C SER A 263 7.18 -2.06 9.48
N PHE A 264 6.57 -2.81 10.40
CA PHE A 264 6.08 -2.28 11.68
C PHE A 264 7.24 -1.88 12.60
N ALA A 265 8.29 -2.71 12.69
CA ALA A 265 9.48 -2.34 13.45
C ALA A 265 10.17 -1.07 12.91
N SER A 266 10.01 -0.77 11.62
CA SER A 266 10.50 0.46 10.98
C SER A 266 9.63 1.69 11.24
N GLY A 267 8.51 1.56 11.97
CA GLY A 267 7.61 2.68 12.32
C GLY A 267 6.31 2.77 11.51
N ALA A 268 5.96 1.76 10.72
CA ALA A 268 4.67 1.75 10.03
C ALA A 268 3.51 1.48 11.01
N ASP A 269 2.37 2.18 10.86
CA ASP A 269 1.11 1.85 11.55
C ASP A 269 0.29 0.82 10.78
N ALA A 270 0.43 0.83 9.46
CA ALA A 270 -0.14 -0.13 8.55
C ALA A 270 0.76 -0.33 7.34
N VAL A 271 0.46 -1.34 6.54
CA VAL A 271 1.13 -1.57 5.27
C VAL A 271 0.14 -1.63 4.14
N MET A 272 0.55 -1.20 2.95
CA MET A 272 -0.18 -1.41 1.71
C MET A 272 0.47 -2.54 0.92
N ILE A 273 -0.32 -3.57 0.60
CA ILE A 273 0.14 -4.81 -0.04
C ILE A 273 -0.52 -4.96 -1.41
N GLY A 274 0.30 -5.24 -2.43
CA GLY A 274 -0.15 -5.52 -3.80
C GLY A 274 0.08 -6.98 -4.18
N THR A 275 1.32 -7.34 -4.53
CA THR A 275 1.64 -8.66 -5.10
C THR A 275 1.19 -9.86 -4.27
N PRO A 276 1.41 -9.93 -2.95
CA PRO A 276 0.89 -11.05 -2.15
C PRO A 276 -0.64 -11.20 -2.27
N LEU A 277 -1.38 -10.09 -2.31
CA LEU A 277 -2.84 -10.13 -2.52
C LEU A 277 -3.20 -10.53 -3.94
N ALA A 278 -2.44 -10.12 -4.96
CA ALA A 278 -2.66 -10.56 -6.35
C ALA A 278 -2.48 -12.09 -6.54
N GLN A 279 -1.84 -12.77 -5.57
CA GLN A 279 -1.69 -14.23 -5.56
C GLN A 279 -2.89 -14.96 -4.94
N THR A 280 -3.90 -14.24 -4.43
CA THR A 280 -5.07 -14.88 -3.82
C THR A 280 -6.11 -15.29 -4.87
N GLN A 281 -6.95 -16.27 -4.53
CA GLN A 281 -8.02 -16.77 -5.42
C GLN A 281 -9.07 -15.70 -5.74
N GLU A 282 -9.27 -14.76 -4.83
CA GLU A 282 -10.25 -13.68 -4.86
C GLU A 282 -9.76 -12.49 -5.70
N ALA A 283 -8.45 -12.41 -5.97
CA ALA A 283 -7.87 -11.29 -6.70
C ALA A 283 -8.33 -11.27 -8.17
N PRO A 284 -8.83 -10.12 -8.68
CA PRO A 284 -9.38 -10.01 -10.03
C PRO A 284 -8.32 -10.22 -11.13
N GLY A 285 -7.03 -10.02 -10.80
CA GLY A 285 -5.91 -10.24 -11.71
C GLY A 285 -5.61 -11.71 -12.02
N LYS A 286 -6.26 -12.67 -11.34
CA LYS A 286 -6.12 -14.13 -11.60
C LYS A 286 -4.66 -14.60 -11.67
N GLY A 287 -3.84 -14.18 -10.70
CA GLY A 287 -2.42 -14.52 -10.64
C GLY A 287 -1.50 -13.62 -11.48
N PHE A 288 -2.02 -12.54 -12.05
CA PHE A 288 -1.23 -11.45 -12.61
C PHE A 288 -1.33 -10.20 -11.74
N ASN A 289 -0.28 -9.37 -11.79
CA ASN A 289 -0.26 -8.09 -11.10
C ASN A 289 0.32 -6.99 -12.00
N TRP A 290 -0.16 -5.76 -11.86
CA TRP A 290 0.38 -4.58 -12.54
C TRP A 290 0.09 -3.31 -11.74
N GLY A 291 1.00 -2.33 -11.81
CA GLY A 291 0.85 -1.05 -11.13
C GLY A 291 0.15 0.01 -11.99
N MET A 292 -0.29 1.08 -11.34
CA MET A 292 -0.96 2.21 -12.01
C MET A 292 -0.08 2.89 -13.08
N ALA A 293 1.25 2.90 -12.89
CA ALA A 293 2.20 3.53 -13.81
C ALA A 293 2.56 2.65 -15.03
N THR A 294 2.02 1.42 -15.12
CA THR A 294 2.28 0.52 -16.27
C THR A 294 1.67 1.05 -17.56
N ALA A 295 0.50 1.71 -17.47
CA ALA A 295 -0.23 2.20 -18.65
C ALA A 295 0.05 3.68 -18.98
N ASP A 296 1.12 4.27 -18.44
CA ASP A 296 1.54 5.63 -18.79
C ASP A 296 1.76 5.72 -20.32
N GLN A 297 1.10 6.68 -20.96
CA GLN A 297 1.10 6.80 -22.43
C GLN A 297 2.46 7.23 -22.99
N SER A 298 3.26 7.90 -22.17
CA SER A 298 4.54 8.49 -22.60
C SER A 298 5.73 7.65 -22.16
N LEU A 299 5.71 7.18 -20.92
CA LEU A 299 6.83 6.47 -20.30
C LEU A 299 6.30 5.47 -19.25
N PRO A 300 5.94 4.25 -19.68
CA PRO A 300 5.60 3.16 -18.77
C PRO A 300 6.68 2.93 -17.71
N ARG A 301 6.27 2.89 -16.43
CA ARG A 301 7.16 2.69 -15.27
C ARG A 301 6.70 1.53 -14.38
N GLY A 302 6.01 0.59 -14.99
CA GLY A 302 5.65 -0.69 -14.42
C GLY A 302 5.54 -1.74 -15.51
N THR A 303 5.33 -2.99 -15.08
CA THR A 303 5.14 -4.11 -15.99
C THR A 303 4.05 -5.03 -15.45
N ARG A 304 3.41 -5.78 -16.33
CA ARG A 304 2.49 -6.85 -15.95
C ARG A 304 3.30 -8.09 -15.62
N VAL A 305 3.26 -8.50 -14.35
CA VAL A 305 4.00 -9.67 -13.85
C VAL A 305 3.06 -10.86 -13.63
N SER A 306 3.54 -12.06 -13.92
CA SER A 306 2.88 -13.31 -13.51
C SER A 306 3.38 -13.69 -12.13
N VAL A 307 2.46 -13.77 -11.17
CA VAL A 307 2.74 -14.08 -9.76
C VAL A 307 2.06 -15.38 -9.31
N GLY A 308 1.18 -15.92 -10.16
CA GLY A 308 0.41 -17.14 -9.93
C GLY A 308 -0.71 -16.97 -8.90
N THR A 309 -1.75 -17.79 -9.00
CA THR A 309 -2.76 -17.93 -7.95
C THR A 309 -2.35 -19.06 -7.02
N ARG A 310 -2.13 -18.78 -5.74
CA ARG A 310 -1.48 -19.73 -4.82
C ARG A 310 -2.33 -20.15 -3.63
N TRP A 311 -3.18 -19.28 -3.08
CA TRP A 311 -3.95 -19.54 -1.86
C TRP A 311 -5.19 -18.64 -1.75
N SER A 312 -6.06 -18.87 -0.78
CA SER A 312 -7.15 -17.93 -0.46
C SER A 312 -6.62 -16.71 0.30
N LEU A 313 -7.40 -15.64 0.30
CA LEU A 313 -7.14 -14.43 1.09
C LEU A 313 -7.00 -14.75 2.58
N ASP A 314 -7.78 -15.69 3.08
CA ASP A 314 -7.74 -16.11 4.48
C ASP A 314 -6.44 -16.83 4.83
N THR A 315 -5.97 -17.74 3.98
CA THR A 315 -4.69 -18.43 4.17
C THR A 315 -3.51 -17.45 4.14
N LEU A 316 -3.54 -16.44 3.26
CA LEU A 316 -2.50 -15.41 3.22
C LEU A 316 -2.44 -14.60 4.52
N LEU A 317 -3.57 -14.13 5.01
CA LEU A 317 -3.62 -13.17 6.11
C LEU A 317 -3.66 -13.86 7.47
N ASN A 318 -4.56 -14.82 7.65
CA ASN A 318 -4.89 -15.44 8.94
C ASN A 318 -4.40 -16.89 9.07
N GLY A 319 -4.03 -17.52 7.96
CA GLY A 319 -3.58 -18.90 7.95
C GLY A 319 -4.72 -19.93 8.06
N PRO A 320 -4.44 -21.14 8.59
CA PRO A 320 -3.11 -21.61 8.99
C PRO A 320 -2.15 -21.65 7.80
N SER A 321 -0.85 -21.53 8.09
CA SER A 321 0.18 -21.69 7.06
C SER A 321 0.50 -23.17 6.88
N SER A 322 0.68 -23.61 5.63
CA SER A 322 1.17 -24.94 5.26
C SER A 322 2.59 -24.91 4.67
N THR A 323 3.24 -23.75 4.67
CA THR A 323 4.60 -23.54 4.15
C THR A 323 5.52 -22.97 5.21
N SER A 324 6.84 -23.10 5.02
CA SER A 324 7.87 -22.55 5.92
C SER A 324 8.59 -21.32 5.35
N ASP A 325 8.18 -20.84 4.17
CA ASP A 325 8.80 -19.72 3.45
C ASP A 325 8.28 -18.34 3.89
N GLY A 326 7.30 -18.31 4.82
CA GLY A 326 6.70 -17.09 5.35
C GLY A 326 5.79 -16.38 4.36
N THR A 327 5.33 -17.04 3.29
CA THR A 327 4.43 -16.43 2.29
C THR A 327 2.95 -16.48 2.67
N GLN A 328 2.62 -17.08 3.82
CA GLN A 328 1.26 -17.23 4.34
C GLN A 328 1.17 -16.79 5.81
N ASN A 329 -0.06 -16.59 6.29
CA ASN A 329 -0.38 -16.20 7.66
C ASN A 329 0.39 -14.96 8.17
N PHE A 330 0.26 -13.83 7.46
CA PHE A 330 0.96 -12.59 7.81
C PHE A 330 0.59 -12.07 9.20
N MET A 331 -0.68 -12.19 9.60
CA MET A 331 -1.14 -11.77 10.93
C MET A 331 -0.56 -12.66 12.04
N GLY A 332 -0.48 -13.98 11.79
CA GLY A 332 0.20 -14.90 12.69
C GLY A 332 1.69 -14.61 12.80
N ALA A 333 2.36 -14.30 11.69
CA ALA A 333 3.77 -13.89 11.71
C ALA A 333 3.97 -12.61 12.55
N LEU A 334 3.11 -11.61 12.36
CA LEU A 334 3.15 -10.36 13.13
C LEU A 334 2.93 -10.60 14.63
N LYS A 335 1.88 -11.32 15.01
CA LYS A 335 1.59 -11.60 16.44
C LYS A 335 2.69 -12.40 17.11
N ASN A 336 3.29 -13.37 16.41
CA ASN A 336 4.46 -14.08 16.93
C ASN A 336 5.66 -13.16 17.10
N CYS A 337 5.95 -12.32 16.10
CA CYS A 337 7.04 -11.35 16.20
C CYS A 337 6.82 -10.36 17.35
N MET A 338 5.60 -9.83 17.50
CA MET A 338 5.18 -9.00 18.64
C MET A 338 5.42 -9.71 19.97
N GLY A 339 5.05 -11.00 20.05
CA GLY A 339 5.35 -11.87 21.20
C GLY A 339 6.83 -11.95 21.53
N PHE A 340 7.69 -12.12 20.52
CA PHE A 340 9.14 -12.24 20.69
C PHE A 340 9.83 -10.92 21.06
N VAL A 341 9.22 -9.77 20.76
CA VAL A 341 9.77 -8.45 21.10
C VAL A 341 9.07 -7.78 22.28
N GLY A 342 8.08 -8.44 22.89
CA GLY A 342 7.33 -7.90 24.03
C GLY A 342 6.39 -6.75 23.66
N ALA A 343 5.92 -6.69 22.41
CA ALA A 343 5.04 -5.63 21.92
C ALA A 343 3.55 -6.00 22.08
N TYR A 344 2.80 -5.19 22.83
CA TYR A 344 1.35 -5.39 23.01
C TYR A 344 0.52 -4.74 21.91
N SER A 345 1.08 -3.74 21.23
CA SER A 345 0.40 -2.98 20.18
C SER A 345 1.32 -2.72 18.99
N ILE A 346 0.75 -2.29 17.85
CA ILE A 346 1.53 -1.80 16.70
C ILE A 346 2.49 -0.67 17.11
N ARG A 347 2.10 0.17 18.08
CA ARG A 347 2.99 1.25 18.57
C ARG A 347 4.17 0.74 19.38
N ASP A 348 4.01 -0.37 20.08
CA ASP A 348 5.14 -0.99 20.78
C ASP A 348 6.10 -1.65 19.79
N MET A 349 5.63 -2.14 18.65
CA MET A 349 6.50 -2.62 17.57
C MET A 349 7.46 -1.54 17.07
N HIS A 350 7.08 -0.26 17.08
CA HIS A 350 7.95 0.85 16.66
C HIS A 350 9.18 0.99 17.57
N LYS A 351 9.15 0.43 18.78
CA LYS A 351 10.26 0.45 19.74
C LYS A 351 11.17 -0.78 19.61
N ALA A 352 10.79 -1.77 18.79
CA ALA A 352 11.59 -2.97 18.60
C ALA A 352 12.95 -2.60 17.99
N GLN A 353 14.02 -3.07 18.61
CA GLN A 353 15.36 -2.77 18.12
C GLN A 353 15.58 -3.45 16.76
N MET A 354 16.11 -2.69 15.80
CA MET A 354 16.56 -3.21 14.50
C MET A 354 18.06 -3.05 14.35
N ILE A 355 18.70 -4.01 13.68
CA ILE A 355 20.13 -4.00 13.39
C ILE A 355 20.38 -4.23 11.90
N VAL A 356 21.50 -3.69 11.41
CA VAL A 356 22.00 -3.96 10.07
C VAL A 356 22.60 -5.37 10.05
N ALA A 357 22.03 -6.26 9.23
CA ALA A 357 22.34 -7.68 9.17
C ALA A 357 22.34 -8.14 7.69
N PRO A 358 23.35 -7.75 6.88
CA PRO A 358 23.33 -7.95 5.43
C PRO A 358 23.40 -9.43 5.00
N SER A 359 23.81 -10.32 5.91
CA SER A 359 23.88 -11.77 5.67
C SER A 359 22.65 -12.53 6.19
N ILE A 360 21.60 -11.85 6.67
CA ILE A 360 20.45 -12.50 7.31
C ILE A 360 19.71 -13.49 6.38
N LYS A 361 19.81 -13.30 5.06
CA LYS A 361 19.20 -14.19 4.06
C LYS A 361 20.03 -15.43 3.75
N THR A 362 21.32 -15.44 4.11
CA THR A 362 22.27 -16.50 3.70
C THR A 362 22.91 -17.23 4.88
N GLU A 363 23.02 -16.60 6.05
CA GLU A 363 23.64 -17.20 7.24
C GLU A 363 22.90 -18.47 7.69
N GLY A 364 23.59 -19.62 7.63
CA GLY A 364 23.02 -20.92 8.03
C GLY A 364 21.92 -21.46 7.10
N LYS A 365 21.68 -20.81 5.94
CA LYS A 365 20.58 -21.13 5.01
C LYS A 365 20.95 -22.10 3.89
N PHE A 366 22.15 -22.68 3.92
CA PHE A 366 22.67 -23.54 2.85
C PHE A 366 21.69 -24.65 2.41
N PHE A 367 21.13 -25.40 3.36
CA PHE A 367 20.16 -26.46 3.05
C PHE A 367 18.76 -25.95 2.67
N GLN A 368 18.41 -24.72 3.05
CA GLN A 368 17.12 -24.11 2.72
C GLN A 368 17.10 -23.49 1.33
N LEU A 369 18.25 -23.00 0.84
CA LEU A 369 18.40 -22.42 -0.51
C LEU A 369 18.61 -23.48 -1.61
N GLY A 370 18.97 -24.71 -1.23
CA GLY A 370 19.22 -25.82 -2.16
C GLY A 370 18.03 -26.78 -2.35
N GLN A 371 16.89 -26.50 -1.71
CA GLN A 371 15.61 -27.19 -1.88
C GLN A 371 14.67 -26.29 -2.68
#